data_AF-A0A923KRD6-F1
#
_entry.id   AF-A0A923KRD6-F1
#
_cell.length_a   1.000
_cell.length_b   1.000
_cell.length_c   1.000
_cell.angle_alpha   90.00
_cell.angle_beta   90.00
_cell.angle_gamma   90.00
#
_symmetry.space_group_name_H-M   'P 1'
#
loop_
_entity.id
_entity.type
_entity.pdbx_description
1 polymer ?
#
loop_
_entity_poly.entity_id
_entity_poly.type
_entity_poly.pdbx_seq_one_letter_code
_entity_poly.pdbx_strand_id
1 'polypeptide(L)'
;MSEKIKSAEHRLGFLLLRDGHAIPLRGISPEEIKQGAKHRILHPDADQLQHRKTLNAIVDRLGFSGDFGDFLSTGWPDFERFLKKNGCTSQTGVFPVDHGGCIDLHFGPLGGPTPRQLSDRIFHSDLTCPARIFLGYGVDWSAWDNGDGIHCPQDAIVTIKGAFKDAEDRGRQLFKRRHDLMMQWGFLDDKLIYGDPKRIIDKTYWAQGSDPKAREESQARVAAAVRAFRAVFNCQSEGWVDVRPYNDRLVVLRAHDGKWDILWRNYRESEPPHPIGIANSNNLQIEDIPSRLMTKSDHLRKFHFRQDIWEEREEHEAEQAFYDRGGKIWERRMTSDIDVRISWLKDQRLWSEQNRAQWTGPLPNGFKAVLVNGRSVAMSDIVDVASFRQMLIETGYGERRNTVREPWERANDKASDEVPVGASWTDAQAYCAWRERQLGVNLRLPTQSELRAIRPAYSKHYESMAFMDFPWENFPPRPIVNPQGNAGHKNVPSAVTWSESRFLEVSPDMPEFPDESGVADRSRKRWIKDFPPCASWKNPLPWVDHEGLAFIDAWDSYEWCQEKGVISGRFWEGEIGSESWGAYKNIKVTFRVVIDLEG
;
A
#
# COMPACT_ATOMS: atom_id res chain seq x y z
N MET A 1 14.97 -9.47 -12.07
CA MET A 1 16.35 -9.31 -11.56
C MET A 1 16.98 -10.68 -11.36
N SER A 2 18.22 -10.92 -11.82
CA SER A 2 18.92 -12.19 -11.59
C SER A 2 19.22 -12.41 -10.09
N GLU A 3 19.31 -13.65 -9.63
CA GLU A 3 19.68 -14.00 -8.24
C GLU A 3 20.99 -13.35 -7.77
N LYS A 4 21.96 -13.10 -8.67
CA LYS A 4 23.19 -12.34 -8.38
C LYS A 4 22.94 -10.88 -7.94
N ILE A 5 21.81 -10.28 -8.32
CA ILE A 5 21.38 -8.94 -7.88
C ILE A 5 20.62 -9.02 -6.54
N LYS A 6 20.29 -10.21 -6.03
CA LYS A 6 19.67 -10.35 -4.69
C LYS A 6 20.66 -10.80 -3.61
N SER A 7 21.83 -11.32 -3.98
CA SER A 7 22.75 -12.02 -3.07
C SER A 7 24.11 -11.33 -2.80
N ALA A 8 24.25 -10.01 -2.99
CA ALA A 8 25.55 -9.34 -2.89
C ALA A 8 25.80 -8.67 -1.52
N GLU A 9 27.06 -8.62 -1.11
CA GLU A 9 27.59 -8.13 0.19
C GLU A 9 27.32 -6.64 0.53
N HIS A 10 26.83 -5.85 -0.43
CA HIS A 10 26.66 -4.39 -0.30
C HIS A 10 25.22 -4.00 -0.63
N ARG A 11 24.70 -2.88 -0.13
CA ARG A 11 23.29 -2.47 -0.35
C ARG A 11 23.00 -2.14 -1.82
N LEU A 12 21.79 -2.44 -2.28
CA LEU A 12 21.25 -1.95 -3.56
C LEU A 12 20.49 -0.64 -3.31
N GLY A 13 20.89 0.43 -4.00
CA GLY A 13 20.15 1.69 -4.05
C GLY A 13 19.68 2.00 -5.47
N PHE A 14 18.80 2.99 -5.62
CA PHE A 14 18.31 3.46 -6.91
C PHE A 14 18.67 4.94 -7.11
N LEU A 15 19.32 5.23 -8.23
CA LEU A 15 19.66 6.59 -8.68
C LEU A 15 18.56 7.08 -9.62
N LEU A 16 17.97 8.24 -9.31
CA LEU A 16 16.97 8.88 -10.17
C LEU A 16 17.63 9.76 -11.24
N LEU A 17 17.28 9.50 -12.50
CA LEU A 17 17.72 10.29 -13.65
C LEU A 17 16.81 11.52 -13.88
N ARG A 18 17.19 12.43 -14.78
CA ARG A 18 16.40 13.66 -15.10
C ARG A 18 15.10 13.37 -15.82
N ASP A 19 15.12 12.34 -16.65
CA ASP A 19 14.00 11.83 -17.43
C ASP A 19 13.06 10.92 -16.63
N GLY A 20 13.27 10.80 -15.31
CA GLY A 20 12.42 10.00 -14.44
C GLY A 20 12.75 8.50 -14.43
N HIS A 21 13.80 8.06 -15.13
CA HIS A 21 14.26 6.67 -14.99
C HIS A 21 14.94 6.42 -13.63
N ALA A 22 14.90 5.17 -13.16
CA ALA A 22 15.64 4.74 -11.97
C ALA A 22 16.71 3.71 -12.35
N ILE A 23 17.91 3.88 -11.79
CA ILE A 23 19.06 3.01 -12.07
C ILE A 23 19.44 2.27 -10.78
N PRO A 24 19.36 0.93 -10.76
CA PRO A 24 19.85 0.15 -9.63
C PRO A 24 21.38 0.22 -9.57
N LEU A 25 21.95 0.65 -8.45
CA LEU A 25 23.39 0.77 -8.22
C LEU A 25 23.77 0.18 -6.84
N ARG A 26 24.88 -0.56 -6.80
CA ARG A 26 25.51 -1.06 -5.57
C ARG A 26 26.76 -0.29 -5.18
N GLY A 27 27.33 0.38 -6.17
CA GLY A 27 28.54 1.16 -6.11
C GLY A 27 28.62 1.98 -7.39
N ILE A 28 29.72 2.70 -7.54
CA ILE A 28 29.94 3.60 -8.68
C ILE A 28 31.17 3.21 -9.49
N SER A 29 31.69 1.99 -9.34
CA SER A 29 32.72 1.50 -10.25
C SER A 29 32.21 1.45 -11.69
N PRO A 30 33.09 1.54 -12.70
CA PRO A 30 32.68 1.46 -14.10
C PRO A 30 31.83 0.23 -14.43
N GLU A 31 32.17 -0.91 -13.84
CA GLU A 31 31.47 -2.18 -14.02
C GLU A 31 30.08 -2.13 -13.40
N GLU A 32 29.93 -1.56 -12.20
CA GLU A 32 28.64 -1.40 -11.54
C GLU A 32 27.73 -0.40 -12.27
N ILE A 33 28.28 0.71 -12.76
CA ILE A 33 27.52 1.66 -13.59
C ILE A 33 27.03 0.98 -14.88
N LYS A 34 27.88 0.20 -15.55
CA LYS A 34 27.49 -0.58 -16.74
C LYS A 34 26.40 -1.61 -16.41
N GLN A 35 26.51 -2.30 -15.27
CA GLN A 35 25.50 -3.26 -14.82
C GLN A 35 24.17 -2.56 -14.51
N GLY A 36 24.19 -1.48 -13.74
CA GLY A 36 23.00 -0.69 -13.42
C GLY A 36 22.29 -0.17 -14.67
N ALA A 37 23.04 0.35 -15.66
CA ALA A 37 22.49 0.84 -16.92
C ALA A 37 21.76 -0.25 -17.74
N LYS A 38 22.16 -1.52 -17.63
CA LYS A 38 21.47 -2.66 -18.27
C LYS A 38 20.13 -2.96 -17.61
N HIS A 39 20.01 -2.70 -16.31
CA HIS A 39 18.82 -2.95 -15.51
C HIS A 39 18.02 -1.67 -15.21
N ARG A 40 18.17 -0.63 -16.04
CA ARG A 40 17.40 0.61 -15.90
C ARG A 40 15.91 0.33 -15.86
N ILE A 41 15.22 1.04 -14.98
CA ILE A 41 13.77 0.96 -14.83
C ILE A 41 13.18 2.18 -15.51
N LEU A 42 12.34 1.90 -16.50
CA LEU A 42 11.75 2.94 -17.33
C LEU A 42 10.67 3.70 -16.56
N HIS A 43 10.57 4.98 -16.85
CA HIS A 43 9.42 5.78 -16.47
C HIS A 43 8.39 5.59 -17.60
N PRO A 44 7.14 5.22 -17.32
CA PRO A 44 6.10 4.96 -18.32
C PRO A 44 5.94 6.11 -19.32
N ASP A 45 6.07 7.34 -18.82
CA ASP A 45 5.87 8.55 -19.61
C ASP A 45 7.18 9.10 -20.23
N ALA A 46 8.30 8.38 -20.11
CA ALA A 46 9.59 8.85 -20.64
C ALA A 46 10.10 7.99 -21.79
N ASP A 47 10.71 8.65 -22.77
CA ASP A 47 11.34 7.99 -23.91
C ASP A 47 12.41 6.99 -23.48
N GLN A 48 12.49 5.88 -24.21
CA GLN A 48 13.53 4.89 -23.96
C GLN A 48 14.93 5.48 -24.21
N LEU A 49 15.76 5.52 -23.18
CA LEU A 49 17.17 5.85 -23.34
C LEU A 49 17.98 4.72 -24.00
N GLN A 50 18.80 5.11 -24.99
CA GLN A 50 19.89 4.27 -25.49
C GLN A 50 20.96 4.05 -24.42
N HIS A 51 21.60 2.89 -24.41
CA HIS A 51 22.55 2.50 -23.36
C HIS A 51 23.67 3.53 -23.13
N ARG A 52 24.29 4.07 -24.20
CA ARG A 52 25.33 5.11 -24.07
C ARG A 52 24.80 6.39 -23.39
N LYS A 53 23.59 6.82 -23.72
CA LYS A 53 22.94 7.98 -23.08
C LYS A 53 22.66 7.70 -21.60
N THR A 54 22.24 6.48 -21.27
CA THR A 54 22.05 6.05 -19.87
C THR A 54 23.34 6.14 -19.06
N LEU A 55 24.47 5.65 -19.60
CA LEU A 55 25.76 5.74 -18.93
C LEU A 55 26.15 7.19 -18.64
N ASN A 56 26.03 8.07 -19.64
CA ASN A 56 26.34 9.49 -19.47
C ASN A 56 25.40 10.17 -18.45
N ALA A 57 24.11 9.81 -18.46
CA ALA A 57 23.14 10.33 -17.49
C ALA A 57 23.45 9.88 -16.05
N ILE A 58 23.92 8.65 -15.85
CA ILE A 58 24.37 8.16 -14.53
C ILE A 58 25.56 9.00 -14.04
N VAL A 59 26.58 9.18 -14.89
CA VAL A 59 27.80 9.94 -14.57
C VAL A 59 27.47 11.39 -14.21
N ASP A 60 26.63 12.07 -15.00
CA ASP A 60 26.14 13.41 -14.68
C ASP A 60 25.44 13.42 -13.31
N ARG A 61 24.53 12.48 -13.07
CA ARG A 61 23.76 12.43 -11.82
C ARG A 61 24.59 12.16 -10.59
N LEU A 62 25.72 11.47 -10.72
CA LEU A 62 26.69 11.28 -9.65
C LEU A 62 27.65 12.49 -9.47
N GLY A 63 27.54 13.52 -10.31
CA GLY A 63 28.28 14.77 -10.19
C GLY A 63 29.67 14.74 -10.84
N PHE A 64 29.93 13.80 -11.75
CA PHE A 64 31.16 13.77 -12.53
C PHE A 64 31.02 14.63 -13.79
N SER A 65 32.12 15.25 -14.21
CA SER A 65 32.17 16.06 -15.43
C SER A 65 32.37 15.20 -16.67
N GLY A 66 31.80 15.63 -17.79
CA GLY A 66 32.00 14.96 -19.08
C GLY A 66 31.08 13.76 -19.31
N ASP A 67 31.50 12.87 -20.22
CA ASP A 67 30.78 11.65 -20.55
C ASP A 67 31.34 10.40 -19.83
N PHE A 68 30.78 9.22 -20.10
CA PHE A 68 31.28 7.99 -19.47
C PHE A 68 32.75 7.67 -19.82
N GLY A 69 33.26 8.14 -20.95
CA GLY A 69 34.68 8.06 -21.30
C GLY A 69 35.54 8.94 -20.39
N ASP A 70 35.12 10.18 -20.14
CA ASP A 70 35.80 11.09 -19.21
C ASP A 70 35.78 10.56 -17.77
N PHE A 71 34.67 9.91 -17.39
CA PHE A 71 34.57 9.19 -16.12
C PHE A 71 35.61 8.08 -16.02
N LEU A 72 35.82 7.27 -17.08
CA LEU A 72 36.83 6.22 -17.08
C LEU A 72 38.26 6.77 -16.98
N SER A 73 38.59 7.82 -17.74
CA SER A 73 39.95 8.34 -17.83
C SER A 73 40.34 9.23 -16.64
N THR A 74 39.37 9.89 -16.02
CA THR A 74 39.64 10.96 -15.04
C THR A 74 38.76 10.86 -13.80
N GLY A 75 37.44 10.72 -13.95
CA GLY A 75 36.51 10.70 -12.81
C GLY A 75 36.75 9.55 -11.83
N TRP A 76 36.83 8.32 -12.33
CA TRP A 76 37.05 7.12 -11.52
C TRP A 76 38.44 7.09 -10.85
N PRO A 77 39.56 7.33 -11.58
CA PRO A 77 40.87 7.44 -10.94
C PRO A 77 40.98 8.53 -9.86
N ASP A 78 40.25 9.66 -10.03
CA ASP A 78 40.17 10.71 -9.01
C ASP A 78 39.39 10.25 -7.78
N PHE A 79 38.25 9.58 -7.99
CA PHE A 79 37.48 9.01 -6.89
C PHE A 79 38.26 7.94 -6.11
N GLU A 80 39.01 7.04 -6.78
CA GLU A 80 39.88 6.06 -6.11
C GLU A 80 40.97 6.76 -5.28
N ARG A 81 41.54 7.85 -5.81
CA ARG A 81 42.52 8.66 -5.07
C ARG A 81 41.89 9.31 -3.84
N PHE A 82 40.66 9.79 -3.96
CA PHE A 82 39.89 10.31 -2.83
C PHE A 82 39.68 9.24 -1.75
N LEU A 83 39.26 8.03 -2.12
CA LEU A 83 39.10 6.92 -1.19
C LEU A 83 40.41 6.62 -0.45
N LYS A 84 41.52 6.47 -1.20
CA LYS A 84 42.85 6.22 -0.63
C LYS A 84 43.29 7.34 0.32
N LYS A 85 43.10 8.60 -0.05
CA LYS A 85 43.44 9.78 0.77
C LYS A 85 42.64 9.81 2.08
N ASN A 86 41.42 9.31 2.08
CA ASN A 86 40.54 9.26 3.25
C ASN A 86 40.65 7.95 4.04
N GLY A 87 41.59 7.05 3.70
CA GLY A 87 41.76 5.77 4.39
C GLY A 87 40.56 4.84 4.24
N CYS A 88 39.87 4.90 3.10
CA CYS A 88 38.79 4.02 2.74
C CYS A 88 39.38 2.75 2.08
N THR A 89 39.16 1.59 2.69
CA THR A 89 39.83 0.32 2.32
C THR A 89 38.98 -0.54 1.40
N SER A 90 37.84 -1.03 1.89
CA SER A 90 36.89 -1.85 1.14
C SER A 90 35.47 -1.33 1.33
N GLN A 91 34.64 -1.47 0.29
CA GLN A 91 33.23 -1.13 0.42
C GLN A 91 32.55 -2.10 1.43
N THR A 92 31.50 -1.65 2.11
CA THR A 92 30.60 -2.43 2.96
C THR A 92 29.26 -1.70 3.13
N GLY A 93 28.22 -2.36 3.64
CA GLY A 93 27.00 -1.68 4.08
C GLY A 93 27.18 -1.16 5.52
N VAL A 94 27.18 0.16 5.71
CA VAL A 94 27.39 0.78 7.05
C VAL A 94 26.11 1.06 7.82
N PHE A 95 24.97 0.64 7.29
CA PHE A 95 23.68 0.73 7.95
C PHE A 95 23.21 -0.66 8.39
N PRO A 96 22.33 -0.75 9.39
CA PRO A 96 21.79 -2.03 9.84
C PRO A 96 20.91 -2.65 8.77
N VAL A 97 21.38 -3.73 8.13
CA VAL A 97 20.53 -4.59 7.28
C VAL A 97 20.22 -5.89 8.00
N ASP A 98 21.14 -6.38 8.85
CA ASP A 98 21.00 -7.64 9.59
C ASP A 98 21.99 -7.71 10.77
N HIS A 99 22.11 -6.63 11.55
CA HIS A 99 23.17 -6.54 12.57
C HIS A 99 23.01 -7.47 13.80
N GLY A 100 22.11 -8.46 13.76
CA GLY A 100 21.92 -9.41 14.85
C GLY A 100 21.47 -8.70 16.13
N GLY A 101 20.15 -8.58 16.31
CA GLY A 101 19.59 -8.22 17.60
C GLY A 101 19.68 -6.74 17.96
N CYS A 102 18.88 -5.89 17.33
CA CYS A 102 18.66 -4.52 17.78
C CYS A 102 17.19 -4.25 18.15
N ILE A 103 16.52 -5.27 18.70
CA ILE A 103 15.10 -5.20 19.03
C ILE A 103 14.91 -4.24 20.20
N ASP A 104 15.73 -4.36 21.24
CA ASP A 104 15.49 -3.64 22.51
C ASP A 104 15.81 -2.14 22.42
N LEU A 105 16.73 -1.72 21.54
CA LEU A 105 17.05 -0.30 21.31
C LEU A 105 16.32 0.29 20.08
N HIS A 106 15.46 -0.50 19.42
CA HIS A 106 14.70 -0.13 18.22
C HIS A 106 15.55 0.43 17.06
N PHE A 107 16.85 0.15 17.01
CA PHE A 107 17.79 0.66 16.01
C PHE A 107 18.00 -0.40 14.89
N GLY A 108 16.89 -0.96 14.41
CA GLY A 108 16.86 -2.02 13.38
C GLY A 108 16.05 -1.64 12.13
N PRO A 109 15.85 -2.55 11.17
CA PRO A 109 15.16 -2.26 9.90
C PRO A 109 13.73 -1.71 10.03
N LEU A 110 13.05 -1.98 11.15
CA LEU A 110 11.65 -1.58 11.40
C LEU A 110 11.51 -0.30 12.25
N GLY A 111 12.59 0.44 12.51
CA GLY A 111 12.52 1.66 13.33
C GLY A 111 13.78 2.49 13.45
N GLY A 112 14.92 2.01 12.93
CA GLY A 112 16.20 2.70 12.91
C GLY A 112 16.35 3.69 11.74
N PRO A 113 17.48 4.40 11.68
CA PRO A 113 17.73 5.39 10.63
C PRO A 113 17.98 4.74 9.27
N THR A 114 17.49 5.37 8.21
CA THR A 114 17.63 4.85 6.84
C THR A 114 18.65 5.65 6.02
N PRO A 115 19.29 5.04 5.00
CA PRO A 115 20.13 5.78 4.04
C PRO A 115 19.39 6.89 3.30
N ARG A 116 18.08 6.76 3.05
CA ARG A 116 17.32 7.86 2.46
C ARG A 116 17.27 9.07 3.39
N GLN A 117 16.95 8.85 4.65
CA GLN A 117 16.88 9.92 5.66
C GLN A 117 18.22 10.64 5.77
N LEU A 118 19.34 9.91 5.79
CA LEU A 118 20.66 10.51 5.84
C LEU A 118 21.00 11.27 4.55
N SER A 119 20.74 10.68 3.38
CA SER A 119 20.94 11.35 2.09
C SER A 119 20.22 12.68 2.05
N ASP A 120 18.93 12.69 2.43
CA ASP A 120 18.13 13.90 2.45
C ASP A 120 18.67 14.93 3.45
N ARG A 121 19.10 14.49 4.64
CA ARG A 121 19.76 15.37 5.61
C ARG A 121 21.07 15.96 5.09
N ILE A 122 21.83 15.24 4.26
CA ILE A 122 23.10 15.74 3.71
C ILE A 122 22.86 16.71 2.56
N PHE A 123 21.95 16.38 1.63
CA PHE A 123 21.83 17.08 0.35
C PHE A 123 20.63 18.05 0.25
N HIS A 124 19.63 17.89 1.13
CA HIS A 124 18.35 18.62 1.06
C HIS A 124 17.99 19.35 2.35
N SER A 125 18.82 19.27 3.38
CA SER A 125 18.69 20.16 4.53
C SER A 125 19.45 21.46 4.28
N ASP A 126 18.87 22.60 4.65
CA ASP A 126 19.58 23.88 4.71
C ASP A 126 20.62 23.94 5.86
N LEU A 127 20.87 22.81 6.52
CA LEU A 127 21.79 22.68 7.64
C LEU A 127 23.17 22.23 7.15
N THR A 128 24.21 22.55 7.92
CA THR A 128 25.57 22.09 7.64
C THR A 128 25.63 20.57 7.51
N CYS A 129 26.39 20.07 6.54
CA CYS A 129 26.69 18.65 6.38
C CYS A 129 27.37 18.13 7.65
N PRO A 130 26.85 17.06 8.29
CA PRO A 130 27.49 16.49 9.47
C PRO A 130 28.86 15.93 9.09
N ALA A 131 29.85 16.06 9.98
CA ALA A 131 31.19 15.48 9.77
C ALA A 131 31.26 14.00 10.19
N ARG A 132 30.42 13.60 11.15
CA ARG A 132 30.36 12.24 11.71
C ARG A 132 28.96 11.98 12.25
N ILE A 133 28.48 10.76 12.07
CA ILE A 133 27.13 10.31 12.39
C ILE A 133 27.13 8.91 12.99
N PHE A 134 26.11 8.57 13.78
CA PHE A 134 25.94 7.24 14.33
C PHE A 134 25.01 6.41 13.44
N LEU A 135 25.52 5.30 12.90
CA LEU A 135 24.79 4.35 12.08
C LEU A 135 24.80 2.91 12.64
N GLY A 136 25.49 2.69 13.76
CA GLY A 136 25.49 1.39 14.44
C GLY A 136 26.42 0.34 13.86
N TYR A 137 27.12 0.62 12.75
CA TYR A 137 28.05 -0.32 12.15
C TYR A 137 29.20 -0.71 13.10
N GLY A 138 29.40 -2.02 13.28
CA GLY A 138 30.44 -2.60 14.12
C GLY A 138 30.13 -2.59 15.62
N VAL A 139 28.94 -2.14 16.03
CA VAL A 139 28.43 -2.40 17.39
C VAL A 139 27.99 -3.86 17.46
N ASP A 140 28.35 -4.55 18.54
CA ASP A 140 27.82 -5.88 18.84
C ASP A 140 26.40 -5.74 19.40
N TRP A 141 25.43 -5.66 18.49
CA TRP A 141 24.03 -5.51 18.84
C TRP A 141 23.49 -6.75 19.55
N SER A 142 24.03 -7.94 19.27
CA SER A 142 23.60 -9.18 19.90
C SER A 142 23.78 -9.17 21.42
N ALA A 143 24.83 -8.50 21.90
CA ALA A 143 25.07 -8.28 23.33
C ALA A 143 23.94 -7.47 24.02
N TRP A 144 23.23 -6.62 23.28
CA TRP A 144 22.12 -5.80 23.77
C TRP A 144 20.76 -6.52 23.78
N ASP A 145 20.60 -7.56 22.95
CA ASP A 145 19.35 -8.31 22.82
C ASP A 145 19.31 -9.59 23.69
N ASN A 146 20.44 -10.03 24.26
CA ASN A 146 20.53 -11.21 25.12
C ASN A 146 20.04 -11.00 26.58
N GLY A 147 19.06 -10.11 26.79
CA GLY A 147 18.55 -9.73 28.11
C GLY A 147 17.29 -10.49 28.55
N ASP A 148 16.87 -10.25 29.80
CA ASP A 148 15.56 -10.69 30.32
C ASP A 148 14.42 -9.70 30.01
N GLY A 149 14.71 -8.66 29.21
CA GLY A 149 13.79 -7.57 28.90
C GLY A 149 13.54 -6.59 30.06
N ILE A 150 14.18 -6.77 31.21
CA ILE A 150 13.99 -5.93 32.41
C ILE A 150 15.30 -5.22 32.78
N HIS A 151 16.41 -5.93 32.74
CA HIS A 151 17.73 -5.45 33.11
C HIS A 151 18.64 -5.32 31.90
N CYS A 152 19.60 -4.39 31.97
CA CYS A 152 20.64 -4.29 30.94
C CYS A 152 21.43 -5.61 30.90
N PRO A 153 21.60 -6.25 29.73
CA PRO A 153 22.39 -7.47 29.62
C PRO A 153 23.83 -7.26 30.11
N GLN A 154 24.39 -8.28 30.77
CA GLN A 154 25.78 -8.21 31.24
C GLN A 154 26.77 -8.13 30.08
N ASP A 155 26.48 -8.82 28.98
CA ASP A 155 27.29 -8.80 27.76
C ASP A 155 27.34 -7.40 27.16
N ALA A 156 26.21 -6.69 27.10
CA ALA A 156 26.17 -5.30 26.66
C ALA A 156 27.10 -4.42 27.50
N ILE A 157 27.09 -4.56 28.82
CA ILE A 157 27.96 -3.77 29.73
C ILE A 157 29.44 -3.98 29.39
N VAL A 158 29.85 -5.20 29.06
CA VAL A 158 31.25 -5.52 28.69
C VAL A 158 31.67 -4.83 27.38
N THR A 159 30.72 -4.53 26.48
CA THR A 159 31.00 -3.80 25.24
C THR A 159 31.20 -2.29 25.44
N ILE A 160 30.76 -1.73 26.56
CA ILE A 160 30.81 -0.28 26.82
C ILE A 160 32.20 0.12 27.32
N LYS A 161 32.87 1.02 26.60
CA LYS A 161 34.21 1.51 26.97
C LYS A 161 34.19 2.35 28.26
N GLY A 162 35.08 2.04 29.21
CA GLY A 162 35.27 2.79 30.46
C GLY A 162 35.58 1.88 31.64
N ALA A 163 35.64 2.46 32.85
CA ALA A 163 35.66 1.67 34.08
C ALA A 163 34.33 0.89 34.21
N PHE A 164 34.37 -0.35 34.71
CA PHE A 164 33.21 -1.22 34.77
C PHE A 164 31.98 -0.58 35.43
N LYS A 165 32.18 0.14 36.54
CA LYS A 165 31.08 0.83 37.25
C LYS A 165 30.42 1.92 36.39
N ASP A 166 31.22 2.70 35.66
CA ASP A 166 30.70 3.73 34.76
C ASP A 166 29.98 3.12 33.55
N ALA A 167 30.52 2.01 33.03
CA ALA A 167 29.89 1.23 31.95
C ALA A 167 28.54 0.65 32.39
N GLU A 168 28.50 0.04 33.58
CA GLU A 168 27.27 -0.48 34.18
C GLU A 168 26.22 0.62 34.38
N ASP A 169 26.61 1.76 34.96
CA ASP A 169 25.72 2.89 35.19
C ASP A 169 25.15 3.43 33.86
N ARG A 170 25.99 3.60 32.84
CA ARG A 170 25.55 4.07 31.50
C ARG A 170 24.60 3.07 30.84
N GLY A 171 24.96 1.78 30.82
CA GLY A 171 24.14 0.71 30.25
C GLY A 171 22.77 0.64 30.92
N ARG A 172 22.73 0.67 32.26
CA ARG A 172 21.50 0.70 33.05
C ARG A 172 20.62 1.91 32.73
N GLN A 173 21.21 3.10 32.60
CA GLN A 173 20.45 4.31 32.26
C GLN A 173 19.88 4.27 30.85
N LEU A 174 20.62 3.76 29.86
CA LEU A 174 20.11 3.59 28.50
C LEU A 174 19.00 2.54 28.47
N PHE A 175 19.22 1.36 29.04
CA PHE A 175 18.26 0.26 29.00
C PHE A 175 16.93 0.62 29.69
N LYS A 176 16.97 1.40 30.78
CA LYS A 176 15.78 1.94 31.45
C LYS A 176 14.92 2.83 30.54
N ARG A 177 15.53 3.48 29.54
CA ARG A 177 14.91 4.47 28.67
C ARG A 177 14.71 4.00 27.23
N ARG A 178 15.03 2.74 26.93
CA ARG A 178 15.08 2.24 25.55
C ARG A 178 13.76 2.42 24.78
N HIS A 179 12.62 2.23 25.45
CA HIS A 179 11.29 2.42 24.87
C HIS A 179 10.97 3.89 24.56
N ASP A 180 11.63 4.85 25.23
CA ASP A 180 11.51 6.28 24.90
C ASP A 180 12.17 6.61 23.54
N LEU A 181 12.96 5.70 22.96
CA LEU A 181 13.60 5.85 21.65
C LEU A 181 12.82 5.17 20.52
N MET A 182 11.76 4.43 20.82
CA MET A 182 10.93 3.75 19.83
C MET A 182 10.36 4.78 18.83
N MET A 183 10.60 4.55 17.53
CA MET A 183 10.21 5.46 16.42
C MET A 183 10.84 6.87 16.46
N GLN A 184 11.84 7.11 17.32
CA GLN A 184 12.50 8.41 17.46
C GLN A 184 13.74 8.58 16.58
N TRP A 185 14.23 7.49 15.98
CA TRP A 185 15.41 7.48 15.13
C TRP A 185 15.15 8.15 13.77
N GLY A 186 16.23 8.67 13.19
CA GLY A 186 16.22 9.41 11.93
C GLY A 186 17.14 10.63 11.99
N PHE A 187 17.02 11.51 11.00
CA PHE A 187 17.95 12.62 10.79
C PHE A 187 17.29 14.00 10.76
N LEU A 188 16.01 14.12 11.16
CA LEU A 188 15.34 15.43 11.37
C LEU A 188 16.06 16.36 12.35
N ASP A 189 16.89 15.79 13.22
CA ASP A 189 17.56 16.49 14.30
C ASP A 189 18.98 15.93 14.56
N ASP A 190 19.58 16.32 15.68
CA ASP A 190 20.98 16.03 15.97
C ASP A 190 21.16 14.79 16.86
N LYS A 191 20.13 13.93 17.02
CA LYS A 191 20.22 12.73 17.88
C LYS A 191 21.29 11.73 17.44
N LEU A 192 21.64 11.74 16.15
CA LEU A 192 22.65 10.83 15.57
C LEU A 192 23.89 11.56 15.05
N ILE A 193 23.98 12.89 15.14
CA ILE A 193 25.13 13.68 14.66
C ILE A 193 26.20 13.81 15.76
N TYR A 194 27.47 13.56 15.48
CA TYR A 194 28.52 13.63 16.51
C TYR A 194 28.70 15.05 17.07
N GLY A 195 28.95 15.13 18.38
CA GLY A 195 29.02 16.38 19.14
C GLY A 195 27.81 16.58 20.05
N ASP A 196 27.72 17.76 20.64
CA ASP A 196 26.59 18.11 21.51
C ASP A 196 25.33 18.35 20.66
N PRO A 197 24.22 17.60 20.89
CA PRO A 197 22.99 17.79 20.14
C PRO A 197 22.44 19.20 20.37
N LYS A 198 22.33 20.00 19.31
CA LYS A 198 21.75 21.36 19.40
C LYS A 198 20.23 21.32 19.30
N ARG A 199 19.71 20.35 18.56
CA ARG A 199 18.28 20.13 18.36
C ARG A 199 17.91 18.68 18.62
N ILE A 200 16.84 18.48 19.39
CA ILE A 200 16.20 17.17 19.61
C ILE A 200 14.69 17.39 19.36
N ILE A 201 14.16 16.68 18.38
CA ILE A 201 12.76 16.66 17.98
C ILE A 201 12.13 15.40 18.58
N ASP A 202 11.03 15.56 19.31
CA ASP A 202 10.16 14.44 19.65
C ASP A 202 9.28 14.12 18.43
N LYS A 203 9.41 12.90 17.89
CA LYS A 203 8.62 12.39 16.76
C LYS A 203 7.26 11.83 17.20
N THR A 204 6.84 12.08 18.44
CA THR A 204 5.48 11.82 18.93
C THR A 204 4.53 12.90 18.43
N TYR A 205 3.39 12.48 17.87
CA TYR A 205 2.39 13.38 17.32
C TYR A 205 1.27 13.65 18.33
N TRP A 206 0.78 14.89 18.35
CA TRP A 206 -0.15 15.37 19.35
C TRP A 206 -1.39 15.98 18.71
N ALA A 207 -2.57 15.49 19.10
CA ALA A 207 -3.86 16.05 18.68
C ALA A 207 -4.04 17.49 19.16
N GLN A 208 -4.80 18.28 18.39
CA GLN A 208 -5.23 19.60 18.84
C GLN A 208 -5.91 19.54 20.22
N GLY A 209 -5.49 20.40 21.14
CA GLY A 209 -6.00 20.44 22.52
C GLY A 209 -5.36 19.43 23.48
N SER A 210 -4.31 18.71 23.05
CA SER A 210 -3.50 17.89 23.96
C SER A 210 -2.87 18.75 25.07
N ASP A 211 -2.71 18.17 26.27
CA ASP A 211 -2.11 18.85 27.42
C ASP A 211 -0.66 19.30 27.09
N PRO A 212 -0.36 20.62 27.09
CA PRO A 212 0.98 21.12 26.84
C PRO A 212 2.03 20.51 27.78
N LYS A 213 1.66 20.24 29.03
CA LYS A 213 2.57 19.65 30.02
C LYS A 213 2.95 18.22 29.64
N ALA A 214 2.00 17.41 29.18
CA ALA A 214 2.28 16.05 28.71
C ALA A 214 3.24 16.04 27.51
N ARG A 215 3.12 17.03 26.61
CA ARG A 215 4.03 17.23 25.47
C ARG A 215 5.43 17.61 25.93
N GLU A 216 5.56 18.54 26.86
CA GLU A 216 6.85 18.93 27.46
C GLU A 216 7.52 17.74 28.18
N GLU A 217 6.74 16.96 28.93
CA GLU A 217 7.23 15.75 29.61
C GLU A 217 7.73 14.70 28.61
N SER A 218 7.03 14.52 27.49
CA SER A 218 7.46 13.63 26.40
C SER A 218 8.79 14.07 25.79
N GLN A 219 8.91 15.36 25.46
CA GLN A 219 10.15 15.93 24.94
C GLN A 219 11.30 15.75 25.94
N ALA A 220 11.05 15.95 27.24
CA ALA A 220 12.05 15.74 28.28
C ALA A 220 12.48 14.26 28.40
N ARG A 221 11.54 13.30 28.27
CA ARG A 221 11.85 11.86 28.25
C ARG A 221 12.73 11.50 27.05
N VAL A 222 12.35 11.91 25.84
CA VAL A 222 13.13 11.66 24.62
C VAL A 222 14.53 12.27 24.75
N ALA A 223 14.64 13.52 25.21
CA ALA A 223 15.94 14.16 25.41
C ALA A 223 16.81 13.43 26.44
N ALA A 224 16.22 12.91 27.53
CA ALA A 224 16.93 12.11 28.52
C ALA A 224 17.39 10.75 27.95
N ALA A 225 16.57 10.12 27.13
CA ALA A 225 16.91 8.86 26.45
C ALA A 225 18.07 9.07 25.45
N VAL A 226 18.03 10.15 24.68
CA VAL A 226 19.13 10.54 23.78
C VAL A 226 20.42 10.77 24.55
N ARG A 227 20.37 11.47 25.69
CA ARG A 227 21.56 11.66 26.54
C ARG A 227 22.12 10.33 27.05
N ALA A 228 21.25 9.41 27.48
CA ALA A 228 21.69 8.08 27.93
C ALA A 228 22.34 7.28 26.79
N PHE A 229 21.75 7.33 25.59
CA PHE A 229 22.31 6.74 24.38
C PHE A 229 23.69 7.33 24.05
N ARG A 230 23.82 8.66 24.05
CA ARG A 230 25.11 9.35 23.84
C ARG A 230 26.15 8.97 24.87
N ALA A 231 25.77 8.83 26.14
CA ALA A 231 26.71 8.47 27.20
C ALA A 231 27.35 7.08 26.97
N VAL A 232 26.60 6.14 26.39
CA VAL A 232 27.09 4.82 25.99
C VAL A 232 27.94 4.89 24.74
N PHE A 233 27.45 5.51 23.67
CA PHE A 233 28.08 5.37 22.36
C PHE A 233 29.15 6.44 22.06
N ASN A 234 29.18 7.58 22.75
CA ASN A 234 30.22 8.60 22.52
C ASN A 234 31.61 8.17 23.01
N CYS A 235 31.71 7.18 23.89
CA CYS A 235 33.00 6.70 24.41
C CYS A 235 33.66 5.64 23.53
N GLN A 236 33.08 5.33 22.36
CA GLN A 236 33.60 4.33 21.45
C GLN A 236 33.57 4.80 20.00
N SER A 237 34.31 4.11 19.14
CA SER A 237 34.41 4.41 17.70
C SER A 237 33.41 3.60 16.88
N GLU A 238 33.06 2.42 17.38
CA GLU A 238 32.08 1.49 16.86
C GLU A 238 30.71 2.17 16.83
N GLY A 239 29.99 2.02 15.72
CA GLY A 239 28.73 2.70 15.44
C GLY A 239 28.88 4.09 14.83
N TRP A 240 30.02 4.76 14.99
CA TRP A 240 30.29 6.06 14.39
C TRP A 240 30.93 5.97 13.02
N VAL A 241 30.41 6.77 12.09
CA VAL A 241 30.81 6.80 10.69
C VAL A 241 31.13 8.24 10.30
N ASP A 242 32.32 8.45 9.73
CA ASP A 242 32.71 9.74 9.18
C ASP A 242 32.01 10.00 7.85
N VAL A 243 31.58 11.23 7.64
CA VAL A 243 30.94 11.68 6.40
C VAL A 243 31.98 12.46 5.59
N ARG A 244 32.31 11.97 4.39
CA ARG A 244 33.35 12.52 3.52
C ARG A 244 32.73 12.96 2.19
N PRO A 245 32.31 14.23 2.06
CA PRO A 245 31.80 14.76 0.80
C PRO A 245 32.86 14.64 -0.30
N TYR A 246 32.47 14.05 -1.44
CA TYR A 246 33.32 14.01 -2.64
C TYR A 246 32.99 15.17 -3.57
N ASN A 247 31.70 15.38 -3.82
CA ASN A 247 31.15 16.52 -4.57
C ASN A 247 29.76 16.90 -4.02
N ASP A 248 28.99 17.74 -4.72
CA ASP A 248 27.65 18.21 -4.30
C ASP A 248 26.54 17.15 -4.47
N ARG A 249 26.86 15.98 -5.04
CA ARG A 249 25.91 14.88 -5.32
C ARG A 249 26.33 13.54 -4.73
N LEU A 250 27.53 13.40 -4.19
CA LEU A 250 28.11 12.14 -3.75
C LEU A 250 28.89 12.31 -2.44
N VAL A 251 28.64 11.42 -1.49
CA VAL A 251 29.32 11.36 -0.20
C VAL A 251 29.76 9.94 0.11
N VAL A 252 30.97 9.81 0.66
CA VAL A 252 31.49 8.54 1.17
C VAL A 252 31.30 8.50 2.68
N LEU A 253 30.76 7.40 3.17
CA LEU A 253 30.55 7.12 4.58
C LEU A 253 31.64 6.15 5.04
N ARG A 254 32.55 6.58 5.90
CA ARG A 254 33.71 5.77 6.33
C ARG A 254 33.58 5.33 7.78
N ALA A 255 33.53 4.03 8.00
CA ALA A 255 33.50 3.42 9.32
C ALA A 255 34.87 3.46 10.02
N HIS A 256 34.88 3.11 11.30
CA HIS A 256 36.09 3.11 12.15
C HIS A 256 37.18 2.12 11.68
N ASP A 257 36.80 1.02 11.02
CA ASP A 257 37.70 -0.02 10.48
C ASP A 257 38.23 0.33 9.06
N GLY A 258 37.93 1.53 8.57
CA GLY A 258 38.30 2.00 7.24
C GLY A 258 37.39 1.49 6.13
N LYS A 259 36.44 0.58 6.41
CA LYS A 259 35.45 0.19 5.41
C LYS A 259 34.49 1.35 5.15
N TRP A 260 33.87 1.34 3.97
CA TRP A 260 33.10 2.48 3.53
C TRP A 260 31.85 2.12 2.74
N ASP A 261 30.89 3.03 2.73
CA ASP A 261 29.68 2.98 1.91
C ASP A 261 29.53 4.33 1.17
N ILE A 262 28.55 4.44 0.27
CA ILE A 262 28.28 5.67 -0.46
C ILE A 262 26.81 6.04 -0.40
N LEU A 263 26.55 7.34 -0.42
CA LEU A 263 25.24 7.90 -0.70
C LEU A 263 25.34 8.95 -1.79
N TRP A 264 24.27 9.08 -2.55
CA TRP A 264 24.14 10.11 -3.57
C TRP A 264 22.88 10.93 -3.35
N ARG A 265 22.86 12.14 -3.89
CA ARG A 265 21.71 13.04 -3.85
C ARG A 265 20.48 12.38 -4.49
N ASN A 266 19.31 12.54 -3.87
CA ASN A 266 18.08 11.84 -4.27
C ASN A 266 18.18 10.30 -4.20
N TYR A 267 18.91 9.75 -3.22
CA TYR A 267 19.00 8.30 -2.99
C TYR A 267 17.61 7.65 -2.90
N ARG A 268 17.50 6.38 -3.29
CA ARG A 268 16.28 5.57 -3.09
C ARG A 268 16.67 4.17 -2.64
N GLU A 269 15.96 3.67 -1.64
CA GLU A 269 16.22 2.36 -1.04
C GLU A 269 15.51 1.22 -1.77
N SER A 270 14.34 1.54 -2.32
CA SER A 270 13.46 0.58 -2.97
C SER A 270 13.38 0.83 -4.46
N GLU A 271 12.99 -0.21 -5.18
CA GLU A 271 12.63 -0.12 -6.58
C GLU A 271 11.40 0.79 -6.75
N PRO A 272 11.30 1.58 -7.85
CA PRO A 272 10.06 2.26 -8.16
C PRO A 272 8.87 1.28 -8.19
N PRO A 273 7.72 1.65 -7.59
CA PRO A 273 6.54 0.80 -7.59
C PRO A 273 6.13 0.40 -9.02
N HIS A 274 5.98 -0.90 -9.28
CA HIS A 274 5.68 -1.40 -10.61
C HIS A 274 4.18 -1.72 -10.76
N PRO A 275 3.51 -1.31 -11.86
CA PRO A 275 2.10 -1.66 -12.15
C PRO A 275 1.77 -3.15 -12.01
N ILE A 276 2.73 -4.02 -12.33
CA ILE A 276 2.60 -5.48 -12.18
C ILE A 276 2.27 -5.92 -10.75
N GLY A 277 2.64 -5.15 -9.71
CA GLY A 277 2.26 -5.47 -8.33
C GLY A 277 0.76 -5.32 -8.11
N ILE A 278 0.13 -4.32 -8.76
CA ILE A 278 -1.32 -4.16 -8.76
C ILE A 278 -1.97 -5.26 -9.59
N ALA A 279 -1.38 -5.58 -10.75
CA ALA A 279 -1.84 -6.66 -11.63
C ALA A 279 -1.92 -7.99 -10.85
N ASN A 280 -0.81 -8.40 -10.24
CA ASN A 280 -0.68 -9.63 -9.47
C ASN A 280 -1.60 -9.66 -8.25
N SER A 281 -1.68 -8.57 -7.49
CA SER A 281 -2.56 -8.52 -6.31
C SER A 281 -4.04 -8.56 -6.64
N ASN A 282 -4.42 -8.29 -7.90
CA ASN A 282 -5.80 -8.37 -8.39
C ASN A 282 -6.06 -9.52 -9.36
N ASN A 283 -5.06 -10.37 -9.66
CA ASN A 283 -5.14 -11.43 -10.68
C ASN A 283 -5.61 -10.93 -12.06
N LEU A 284 -5.13 -9.76 -12.47
CA LEU A 284 -5.37 -9.16 -13.77
C LEU A 284 -4.05 -9.02 -14.52
N GLN A 285 -4.08 -9.04 -15.85
CA GLN A 285 -2.96 -8.54 -16.65
C GLN A 285 -2.97 -7.01 -16.62
N ILE A 286 -1.83 -6.38 -16.92
CA ILE A 286 -1.69 -4.91 -16.87
C ILE A 286 -2.73 -4.23 -17.78
N GLU A 287 -3.03 -4.82 -18.93
CA GLU A 287 -3.97 -4.27 -19.92
C GLU A 287 -5.46 -4.38 -19.49
N ASP A 288 -5.74 -5.12 -18.42
CA ASP A 288 -7.07 -5.35 -17.85
C ASP A 288 -7.29 -4.60 -16.53
N ILE A 289 -6.32 -3.80 -16.10
CA ILE A 289 -6.46 -2.98 -14.89
C ILE A 289 -7.15 -1.67 -15.27
N PRO A 290 -8.36 -1.39 -14.76
CA PRO A 290 -8.98 -0.09 -14.96
C PRO A 290 -8.18 0.97 -14.22
N SER A 291 -8.16 2.20 -14.73
CA SER A 291 -7.28 3.22 -14.13
C SER A 291 -7.63 3.46 -12.67
N ARG A 292 -8.89 3.28 -12.23
CA ARG A 292 -9.30 3.40 -10.81
C ARG A 292 -8.46 2.56 -9.85
N LEU A 293 -8.06 1.34 -10.23
CA LEU A 293 -7.20 0.49 -9.39
C LEU A 293 -5.73 0.94 -9.40
N MET A 294 -5.31 1.72 -10.40
CA MET A 294 -3.96 2.23 -10.52
C MET A 294 -3.68 3.42 -9.59
N THR A 295 -4.69 4.11 -9.04
CA THR A 295 -4.52 5.39 -8.32
C THR A 295 -3.46 5.34 -7.22
N LYS A 296 -3.49 4.30 -6.38
CA LYS A 296 -2.53 4.15 -5.29
C LYS A 296 -1.11 3.92 -5.82
N SER A 297 -0.98 3.11 -6.87
CA SER A 297 0.32 2.87 -7.54
C SER A 297 0.85 4.14 -8.18
N ASP A 298 -0.02 4.90 -8.86
CA ASP A 298 0.34 6.17 -9.50
C ASP A 298 0.83 7.18 -8.46
N HIS A 299 0.15 7.30 -7.33
CA HIS A 299 0.58 8.15 -6.21
C HIS A 299 1.93 7.69 -5.64
N LEU A 300 2.10 6.40 -5.36
CA LEU A 300 3.36 5.84 -4.86
C LEU A 300 4.51 6.11 -5.83
N ARG A 301 4.29 5.94 -7.14
CA ARG A 301 5.28 6.26 -8.17
C ARG A 301 5.58 7.75 -8.21
N LYS A 302 4.56 8.60 -8.15
CA LYS A 302 4.74 10.06 -8.12
C LYS A 302 5.58 10.49 -6.92
N PHE A 303 5.32 9.96 -5.72
CA PHE A 303 6.18 10.16 -4.55
C PHE A 303 7.60 9.67 -4.79
N HIS A 304 7.75 8.44 -5.30
CA HIS A 304 9.04 7.83 -5.54
C HIS A 304 9.93 8.71 -6.44
N PHE A 305 9.38 9.32 -7.50
CA PHE A 305 10.15 10.12 -8.46
C PHE A 305 10.33 11.60 -8.09
N ARG A 306 9.76 12.09 -6.98
CA ARG A 306 10.00 13.48 -6.54
C ARG A 306 11.45 13.72 -6.14
N GLN A 307 12.10 14.70 -6.74
CA GLN A 307 13.50 15.03 -6.48
C GLN A 307 13.62 16.29 -5.64
N ASP A 308 14.78 16.44 -5.01
CA ASP A 308 15.17 17.59 -4.21
C ASP A 308 14.22 17.85 -3.03
N ILE A 309 13.82 16.76 -2.37
CA ILE A 309 12.93 16.77 -1.21
C ILE A 309 13.59 16.07 -0.03
N TRP A 310 13.28 16.55 1.17
CA TRP A 310 13.56 15.84 2.41
C TRP A 310 12.32 15.08 2.86
N GLU A 311 12.26 13.80 2.50
CA GLU A 311 11.07 12.96 2.68
C GLU A 311 10.69 12.78 4.15
N GLU A 312 11.67 12.50 5.02
CA GLU A 312 11.42 12.35 6.46
C GLU A 312 10.77 13.59 7.08
N ARG A 313 11.18 14.79 6.63
CA ARG A 313 10.68 16.06 7.15
C ARG A 313 9.24 16.29 6.70
N GLU A 314 8.98 16.06 5.42
CA GLU A 314 7.64 16.12 4.86
C GLU A 314 6.69 15.12 5.54
N GLU A 315 7.12 13.88 5.78
CA GLU A 315 6.32 12.88 6.50
C GLU A 315 5.95 13.34 7.91
N HIS A 316 6.94 13.87 8.64
CA HIS A 316 6.72 14.40 9.98
C HIS A 316 5.78 15.61 10.00
N GLU A 317 5.96 16.56 9.08
CA GLU A 317 5.12 17.76 8.97
C GLU A 317 3.69 17.40 8.54
N ALA A 318 3.52 16.45 7.60
CA ALA A 318 2.22 15.99 7.17
C ALA A 318 1.45 15.28 8.28
N GLU A 319 2.12 14.42 9.05
CA GLU A 319 1.53 13.71 10.17
C GLU A 319 1.10 14.67 11.28
N GLN A 320 1.96 15.63 11.68
CA GLN A 320 1.56 16.64 12.67
C GLN A 320 0.40 17.52 12.15
N ALA A 321 0.41 17.90 10.87
CA ALA A 321 -0.67 18.68 10.27
C ALA A 321 -2.02 17.92 10.22
N PHE A 322 -2.02 16.59 10.14
CA PHE A 322 -3.24 15.80 10.28
C PHE A 322 -3.89 16.03 11.66
N TYR A 323 -3.08 15.98 12.72
CA TYR A 323 -3.55 16.19 14.09
C TYR A 323 -3.89 17.66 14.42
N ASP A 324 -3.15 18.61 13.85
CA ASP A 324 -3.42 20.04 14.01
C ASP A 324 -4.76 20.45 13.39
N ARG A 325 -5.23 19.72 12.36
CA ARG A 325 -6.56 19.87 11.75
C ARG A 325 -7.69 19.17 12.52
N GLY A 326 -7.40 18.64 13.71
CA GLY A 326 -8.37 17.95 14.56
C GLY A 326 -8.53 16.46 14.26
N GLY A 327 -7.65 15.88 13.42
CA GLY A 327 -7.65 14.46 13.13
C GLY A 327 -7.48 13.60 14.39
N LYS A 328 -8.29 12.54 14.51
CA LYS A 328 -8.32 11.66 15.68
C LYS A 328 -7.52 10.38 15.43
N ILE A 329 -7.11 9.72 16.51
CA ILE A 329 -6.35 8.45 16.44
C ILE A 329 -7.08 7.38 15.63
N TRP A 330 -8.41 7.25 15.80
CA TRP A 330 -9.18 6.26 15.06
C TRP A 330 -9.27 6.59 13.56
N GLU A 331 -9.37 7.87 13.19
CA GLU A 331 -9.34 8.33 11.80
C GLU A 331 -7.97 8.06 11.19
N ARG A 332 -6.89 8.33 11.95
CA ARG A 332 -5.52 8.07 11.51
C ARG A 332 -5.29 6.58 11.20
N ARG A 333 -5.86 5.68 12.01
CA ARG A 333 -5.78 4.22 11.78
C ARG A 333 -6.47 3.78 10.49
N MET A 334 -7.47 4.54 10.03
CA MET A 334 -8.20 4.26 8.79
C MET A 334 -7.64 5.04 7.58
N THR A 335 -6.73 5.98 7.80
CA THR A 335 -6.14 6.83 6.76
C THR A 335 -4.73 6.36 6.44
N SER A 336 -4.43 6.10 5.18
CA SER A 336 -3.09 5.67 4.78
C SER A 336 -2.07 6.81 4.88
N ASP A 337 -0.80 6.48 5.13
CA ASP A 337 0.29 7.48 5.22
C ASP A 337 0.40 8.33 3.95
N ILE A 338 0.12 7.73 2.79
CA ILE A 338 0.09 8.41 1.49
C ILE A 338 -1.03 9.46 1.47
N ASP A 339 -2.22 9.13 1.96
CA ASP A 339 -3.36 10.05 1.94
C ASP A 339 -3.13 11.23 2.90
N VAL A 340 -2.51 10.97 4.06
CA VAL A 340 -2.06 12.02 5.00
C VAL A 340 -1.09 12.97 4.30
N ARG A 341 -0.05 12.43 3.62
CA ARG A 341 0.93 13.24 2.86
C ARG A 341 0.30 14.01 1.71
N ILE A 342 -0.56 13.38 0.90
CA ILE A 342 -1.24 14.04 -0.22
C ILE A 342 -2.09 15.20 0.27
N SER A 343 -2.86 15.00 1.34
CA SER A 343 -3.68 16.05 1.93
C SER A 343 -2.84 17.26 2.34
N TRP A 344 -1.72 17.03 3.03
CA TRP A 344 -0.80 18.11 3.41
C TRP A 344 -0.17 18.80 2.20
N LEU A 345 0.31 18.05 1.21
CA LEU A 345 0.92 18.64 0.01
C LEU A 345 -0.08 19.43 -0.85
N LYS A 346 -1.35 19.03 -0.87
CA LYS A 346 -2.43 19.81 -1.51
C LYS A 346 -2.60 21.16 -0.82
N ASP A 347 -2.60 21.20 0.50
CA ASP A 347 -2.68 22.45 1.28
C ASP A 347 -1.49 23.37 0.96
N GLN A 348 -0.29 22.78 0.78
CA GLN A 348 0.91 23.51 0.38
C GLN A 348 0.94 23.88 -1.13
N ARG A 349 -0.06 23.46 -1.92
CA ARG A 349 -0.08 23.59 -3.39
C ARG A 349 1.12 22.94 -4.08
N LEU A 350 1.70 21.93 -3.45
CA LEU A 350 2.83 21.14 -3.95
C LEU A 350 2.39 19.81 -4.60
N TRP A 351 1.10 19.50 -4.54
CA TRP A 351 0.52 18.33 -5.20
C TRP A 351 -0.48 18.72 -6.26
N SER A 352 -0.20 18.33 -7.51
CA SER A 352 -1.20 18.30 -8.57
C SER A 352 -1.94 16.96 -8.57
N GLU A 353 -3.25 16.97 -8.80
CA GLU A 353 -3.94 15.73 -9.15
C GLU A 353 -3.51 15.29 -10.53
N GLN A 354 -3.40 13.98 -10.73
CA GLN A 354 -3.39 13.46 -12.10
C GLN A 354 -4.81 13.65 -12.63
N ASN A 355 -4.96 14.54 -13.61
CA ASN A 355 -6.22 14.67 -14.34
C ASN A 355 -6.47 13.37 -15.07
N ARG A 356 -7.30 12.52 -14.47
CA ARG A 356 -7.86 11.37 -15.18
C ARG A 356 -8.89 11.90 -16.15
N ALA A 357 -9.02 11.23 -17.28
CA ALA A 357 -9.98 11.65 -18.29
C ALA A 357 -11.37 11.75 -17.66
N GLN A 358 -11.94 12.95 -17.70
CA GLN A 358 -13.27 13.26 -17.21
C GLN A 358 -14.25 13.23 -18.38
N TRP A 359 -15.49 12.83 -18.09
CA TRP A 359 -16.55 12.85 -19.09
C TRP A 359 -17.03 14.28 -19.32
N THR A 360 -16.96 14.75 -20.57
CA THR A 360 -17.41 16.10 -20.96
C THR A 360 -18.51 16.06 -22.03
N GLY A 361 -18.94 14.88 -22.44
CA GLY A 361 -19.97 14.67 -23.48
C GLY A 361 -21.39 14.44 -22.94
N PRO A 362 -22.39 14.22 -23.82
CA PRO A 362 -23.68 13.69 -23.41
C PRO A 362 -23.53 12.31 -22.77
N LEU A 363 -24.43 11.87 -21.89
CA LEU A 363 -24.30 10.54 -21.27
C LEU A 363 -24.18 9.43 -22.33
N PRO A 364 -23.25 8.46 -22.17
CA PRO A 364 -23.20 7.32 -23.07
C PRO A 364 -24.50 6.52 -23.02
N ASN A 365 -24.84 5.85 -24.12
CA ASN A 365 -26.02 4.98 -24.16
C ASN A 365 -25.98 3.93 -23.04
N GLY A 366 -27.12 3.74 -22.37
CA GLY A 366 -27.24 2.84 -21.23
C GLY A 366 -26.72 3.40 -19.91
N PHE A 367 -26.32 4.68 -19.84
CA PHE A 367 -25.99 5.38 -18.59
C PHE A 367 -27.09 6.35 -18.18
N LYS A 368 -27.28 6.48 -16.87
CA LYS A 368 -28.22 7.42 -16.24
C LYS A 368 -27.49 8.21 -15.16
N ALA A 369 -27.71 9.52 -15.13
CA ALA A 369 -27.21 10.36 -14.05
C ALA A 369 -28.02 10.13 -12.77
N VAL A 370 -27.33 9.92 -11.66
CA VAL A 370 -27.92 9.70 -10.34
C VAL A 370 -27.20 10.58 -9.33
N LEU A 371 -27.95 11.13 -8.37
CA LEU A 371 -27.40 11.91 -7.28
C LEU A 371 -27.14 10.99 -6.08
N VAL A 372 -25.89 10.84 -5.69
CA VAL A 372 -25.49 10.01 -4.54
C VAL A 372 -24.72 10.87 -3.56
N ASN A 373 -25.24 11.02 -2.34
CA ASN A 373 -24.59 11.77 -1.26
C ASN A 373 -24.14 13.19 -1.70
N GLY A 374 -24.96 13.86 -2.52
CA GLY A 374 -24.67 15.20 -3.06
C GLY A 374 -23.71 15.24 -4.25
N ARG A 375 -23.22 14.09 -4.74
CA ARG A 375 -22.40 13.97 -5.95
C ARG A 375 -23.20 13.42 -7.11
N SER A 376 -23.06 14.00 -8.30
CA SER A 376 -23.64 13.43 -9.51
C SER A 376 -22.72 12.34 -10.06
N VAL A 377 -23.26 11.17 -10.36
CA VAL A 377 -22.53 10.08 -11.02
C VAL A 377 -23.39 9.52 -12.15
N ALA A 378 -22.76 9.04 -13.22
CA ALA A 378 -23.44 8.32 -14.28
C ALA A 378 -23.28 6.82 -14.05
N MET A 379 -24.38 6.13 -13.79
CA MET A 379 -24.41 4.68 -13.60
C MET A 379 -24.99 3.99 -14.83
N SER A 380 -24.36 2.90 -15.27
CA SER A 380 -24.92 2.09 -16.33
C SER A 380 -26.14 1.28 -15.84
N ASP A 381 -26.95 0.82 -16.80
CA ASP A 381 -27.79 -0.34 -16.59
C ASP A 381 -26.92 -1.58 -16.25
N ILE A 382 -27.52 -2.64 -15.71
CA ILE A 382 -26.80 -3.88 -15.39
C ILE A 382 -26.19 -4.46 -16.68
N VAL A 383 -24.92 -4.85 -16.63
CA VAL A 383 -24.21 -5.40 -17.79
C VAL A 383 -24.84 -6.75 -18.19
N ASP A 384 -25.15 -6.89 -19.47
CA ASP A 384 -25.73 -8.09 -20.05
C ASP A 384 -24.67 -9.05 -20.61
N VAL A 385 -25.10 -10.28 -20.90
CA VAL A 385 -24.24 -11.32 -21.46
C VAL A 385 -23.69 -10.92 -22.83
N ALA A 386 -24.48 -10.21 -23.66
CA ALA A 386 -24.06 -9.74 -24.98
C ALA A 386 -22.84 -8.81 -24.90
N SER A 387 -22.93 -7.78 -24.07
CA SER A 387 -21.88 -6.78 -23.89
C SER A 387 -20.60 -7.40 -23.34
N PHE A 388 -20.73 -8.35 -22.41
CA PHE A 388 -19.58 -9.06 -21.87
C PHE A 388 -18.93 -9.99 -22.91
N ARG A 389 -19.71 -10.70 -23.73
CA ARG A 389 -19.18 -11.51 -24.85
C ARG A 389 -18.43 -10.64 -25.86
N GLN A 390 -18.95 -9.45 -26.16
CA GLN A 390 -18.26 -8.50 -27.03
C GLN A 390 -16.86 -8.15 -26.50
N MET A 391 -16.75 -7.85 -25.20
CA MET A 391 -15.45 -7.63 -24.55
C MET A 391 -14.52 -8.85 -24.69
N LEU A 392 -15.03 -10.07 -24.47
CA LEU A 392 -14.22 -11.29 -24.61
C LEU A 392 -13.62 -11.43 -26.01
N ILE A 393 -14.44 -11.18 -27.04
CA ILE A 393 -14.04 -11.26 -28.45
C ILE A 393 -13.01 -10.17 -28.80
N GLU A 394 -13.29 -8.92 -28.43
CA GLU A 394 -12.44 -7.79 -28.82
C GLU A 394 -11.07 -7.79 -28.14
N THR A 395 -11.02 -8.28 -26.91
CA THR A 395 -9.81 -8.18 -26.10
C THR A 395 -9.03 -9.50 -26.04
N GLY A 396 -9.67 -10.65 -26.26
CA GLY A 396 -9.10 -11.96 -25.96
C GLY A 396 -9.03 -12.29 -24.46
N TYR A 397 -9.75 -11.55 -23.60
CA TYR A 397 -9.69 -11.73 -22.13
C TYR A 397 -10.02 -13.17 -21.70
N GLY A 398 -10.87 -13.86 -22.45
CA GLY A 398 -11.23 -15.26 -22.21
C GLY A 398 -10.03 -16.22 -22.13
N GLU A 399 -8.94 -15.96 -22.86
CA GLU A 399 -7.76 -16.83 -22.88
C GLU A 399 -6.80 -16.59 -21.72
N ARG A 400 -6.77 -15.36 -21.20
CA ARG A 400 -5.83 -14.92 -20.16
C ARG A 400 -6.44 -14.83 -18.76
N ARG A 401 -7.78 -14.91 -18.65
CA ARG A 401 -8.48 -14.97 -17.37
C ARG A 401 -8.14 -16.29 -16.65
N ASN A 402 -8.09 -16.24 -15.31
CA ASN A 402 -7.89 -17.45 -14.51
C ASN A 402 -9.19 -18.28 -14.49
N THR A 403 -9.22 -19.36 -15.26
CA THR A 403 -10.40 -20.25 -15.38
C THR A 403 -10.36 -21.47 -14.45
N VAL A 404 -9.25 -21.69 -13.73
CA VAL A 404 -8.94 -22.96 -13.05
C VAL A 404 -9.96 -23.33 -11.97
N ARG A 405 -10.59 -22.33 -11.34
CA ARG A 405 -11.57 -22.57 -10.29
C ARG A 405 -13.01 -22.36 -10.75
N GLU A 406 -13.26 -21.49 -11.73
CA GLU A 406 -14.62 -21.00 -12.05
C GLU A 406 -14.79 -20.58 -13.54
N PRO A 407 -15.22 -21.52 -14.40
CA PRO A 407 -15.37 -21.27 -15.84
C PRO A 407 -16.56 -20.35 -16.14
N TRP A 408 -16.37 -19.36 -17.03
CA TRP A 408 -17.36 -18.32 -17.36
C TRP A 408 -18.69 -18.92 -17.86
N GLU A 409 -18.58 -20.06 -18.52
CA GLU A 409 -19.65 -20.86 -19.07
C GLU A 409 -20.58 -21.36 -17.97
N ARG A 410 -20.11 -21.70 -16.76
CA ARG A 410 -21.02 -22.20 -15.72
C ARG A 410 -22.05 -21.17 -15.26
N ALA A 411 -21.72 -19.88 -15.34
CA ALA A 411 -22.65 -18.80 -15.00
C ALA A 411 -23.49 -18.37 -16.18
N ASN A 412 -22.96 -18.42 -17.41
CA ASN A 412 -23.55 -17.72 -18.54
C ASN A 412 -23.85 -18.61 -19.74
N ASP A 413 -23.48 -19.89 -19.70
CA ASP A 413 -23.82 -20.85 -20.75
C ASP A 413 -25.34 -21.02 -20.81
N LYS A 414 -25.86 -21.09 -22.04
CA LYS A 414 -27.31 -21.15 -22.35
C LYS A 414 -28.13 -19.94 -21.86
N ALA A 415 -27.51 -18.92 -21.29
CA ALA A 415 -28.18 -17.65 -21.02
C ALA A 415 -28.42 -16.91 -22.34
N SER A 416 -29.57 -16.24 -22.44
CA SER A 416 -29.83 -15.31 -23.55
C SER A 416 -28.90 -14.10 -23.47
N ASP A 417 -28.78 -13.39 -24.57
CA ASP A 417 -27.86 -12.25 -24.70
C ASP A 417 -28.28 -11.06 -23.82
N GLU A 418 -29.58 -10.90 -23.60
CA GLU A 418 -30.19 -9.76 -22.89
C GLU A 418 -30.25 -9.93 -21.37
N VAL A 419 -29.95 -11.11 -20.82
CA VAL A 419 -29.98 -11.29 -19.37
C VAL A 419 -28.69 -10.79 -18.72
N PRO A 420 -28.73 -10.42 -17.42
CA PRO A 420 -27.55 -9.98 -16.70
C PRO A 420 -26.41 -10.99 -16.72
N VAL A 421 -25.17 -10.52 -16.86
CA VAL A 421 -23.99 -11.39 -16.81
C VAL A 421 -23.66 -11.77 -15.36
N GLY A 422 -23.37 -13.05 -15.11
CA GLY A 422 -22.69 -13.49 -13.91
C GLY A 422 -21.18 -13.39 -14.08
N ALA A 423 -20.48 -12.68 -13.22
CA ALA A 423 -19.04 -12.42 -13.37
C ALA A 423 -18.32 -12.50 -12.01
N SER A 424 -17.02 -12.77 -12.02
CA SER A 424 -16.18 -12.52 -10.84
C SER A 424 -15.93 -11.01 -10.66
N TRP A 425 -15.38 -10.61 -9.52
CA TRP A 425 -14.90 -9.24 -9.34
C TRP A 425 -13.79 -8.89 -10.35
N THR A 426 -12.89 -9.82 -10.65
CA THR A 426 -11.83 -9.62 -11.65
C THR A 426 -12.39 -9.43 -13.06
N ASP A 427 -13.40 -10.22 -13.44
CA ASP A 427 -14.11 -10.10 -14.71
C ASP A 427 -14.79 -8.72 -14.83
N ALA A 428 -15.42 -8.24 -13.74
CA ALA A 428 -16.05 -6.92 -13.71
C ALA A 428 -15.03 -5.77 -13.84
N GLN A 429 -13.86 -5.88 -13.21
CA GLN A 429 -12.78 -4.89 -13.34
C GLN A 429 -12.17 -4.89 -14.75
N ALA A 430 -11.95 -6.07 -15.35
CA ALA A 430 -11.48 -6.17 -16.74
C ALA A 430 -12.47 -5.51 -17.72
N TYR A 431 -13.77 -5.67 -17.47
CA TYR A 431 -14.82 -4.99 -18.23
C TYR A 431 -14.75 -3.46 -18.08
N CYS A 432 -14.52 -2.94 -16.87
CA CYS A 432 -14.27 -1.52 -16.65
C CYS A 432 -13.08 -1.03 -17.50
N ALA A 433 -11.96 -1.76 -17.52
CA ALA A 433 -10.76 -1.39 -18.28
C ALA A 433 -11.00 -1.37 -19.79
N TRP A 434 -11.76 -2.35 -20.31
CA TRP A 434 -12.15 -2.36 -21.72
C TRP A 434 -13.07 -1.18 -22.07
N ARG A 435 -14.15 -0.96 -21.31
CA ARG A 435 -15.07 0.15 -21.56
C ARG A 435 -14.42 1.52 -21.38
N GLU A 436 -13.47 1.65 -20.46
CA GLU A 436 -12.71 2.88 -20.24
C GLU A 436 -11.93 3.27 -21.50
N ARG A 437 -11.32 2.30 -22.21
CA ARG A 437 -10.64 2.53 -23.50
C ARG A 437 -11.60 2.95 -24.61
N GLN A 438 -12.82 2.40 -24.62
CA GLN A 438 -13.84 2.74 -25.63
C GLN A 438 -14.41 4.15 -25.43
N LEU A 439 -14.63 4.53 -24.18
CA LEU A 439 -15.25 5.81 -23.85
C LEU A 439 -14.21 6.93 -23.62
N GLY A 440 -12.95 6.59 -23.38
CA GLY A 440 -11.91 7.56 -23.05
C GLY A 440 -12.15 8.25 -21.70
N VAL A 441 -12.75 7.56 -20.73
CA VAL A 441 -13.07 8.08 -19.39
C VAL A 441 -12.80 7.04 -18.30
N ASN A 442 -12.42 7.49 -17.11
CA ASN A 442 -12.30 6.61 -15.95
C ASN A 442 -13.62 5.88 -15.67
N LEU A 443 -13.56 4.55 -15.63
CA LEU A 443 -14.66 3.71 -15.17
C LEU A 443 -14.27 2.93 -13.93
N ARG A 444 -15.29 2.65 -13.14
CA ARG A 444 -15.18 1.86 -11.92
C ARG A 444 -16.49 1.13 -11.64
N LEU A 445 -16.46 0.24 -10.67
CA LEU A 445 -17.69 -0.28 -10.08
C LEU A 445 -18.28 0.78 -9.13
N PRO A 446 -19.58 0.71 -8.82
CA PRO A 446 -20.16 1.54 -7.77
C PRO A 446 -19.57 1.15 -6.41
N THR A 447 -19.42 2.11 -5.50
CA THR A 447 -19.09 1.78 -4.11
C THR A 447 -20.30 1.14 -3.42
N GLN A 448 -20.06 0.46 -2.32
CA GLN A 448 -21.15 -0.04 -1.48
C GLN A 448 -22.09 1.09 -1.04
N SER A 449 -21.54 2.22 -0.60
CA SER A 449 -22.31 3.38 -0.17
C SER A 449 -23.15 3.99 -1.30
N GLU A 450 -22.63 3.96 -2.53
CA GLU A 450 -23.36 4.41 -3.72
C GLU A 450 -24.56 3.53 -4.02
N LEU A 451 -24.36 2.20 -4.06
CA LEU A 451 -25.46 1.26 -4.24
C LEU A 451 -26.49 1.35 -3.12
N ARG A 452 -26.06 1.56 -1.87
CA ARG A 452 -26.97 1.67 -0.72
C ARG A 452 -27.81 2.94 -0.75
N ALA A 453 -27.25 4.05 -1.22
CA ALA A 453 -27.96 5.33 -1.33
C ALA A 453 -29.11 5.28 -2.36
N ILE A 454 -28.90 4.56 -3.48
CA ILE A 454 -29.89 4.47 -4.57
C ILE A 454 -30.80 3.25 -4.43
N ARG A 455 -30.31 2.18 -3.80
CA ARG A 455 -31.05 0.95 -3.51
C ARG A 455 -30.99 0.65 -2.01
N PRO A 456 -31.94 1.17 -1.22
CA PRO A 456 -31.98 0.92 0.22
C PRO A 456 -32.22 -0.56 0.54
N ALA A 457 -31.91 -0.96 1.77
CA ALA A 457 -32.20 -2.30 2.26
C ALA A 457 -33.71 -2.58 2.22
N TYR A 458 -34.08 -3.86 2.07
CA TYR A 458 -35.49 -4.24 2.00
C TYR A 458 -36.28 -3.82 3.27
N SER A 459 -35.67 -3.95 4.44
CA SER A 459 -36.23 -3.55 5.73
C SER A 459 -35.12 -3.30 6.75
N LYS A 460 -35.47 -2.70 7.91
CA LYS A 460 -34.54 -2.51 9.05
C LYS A 460 -33.88 -3.81 9.52
N HIS A 461 -34.59 -4.94 9.42
CA HIS A 461 -34.02 -6.24 9.77
C HIS A 461 -32.86 -6.63 8.83
N TYR A 462 -33.07 -6.51 7.51
CA TYR A 462 -32.02 -6.78 6.52
C TYR A 462 -30.89 -5.77 6.58
N GLU A 463 -31.20 -4.52 6.89
CA GLU A 463 -30.20 -3.50 7.18
C GLU A 463 -29.33 -3.88 8.38
N SER A 464 -29.92 -4.40 9.46
CA SER A 464 -29.16 -4.85 10.64
C SER A 464 -28.31 -6.11 10.39
N MET A 465 -28.56 -6.84 9.30
CA MET A 465 -27.77 -8.00 8.88
C MET A 465 -26.66 -7.64 7.90
N ALA A 466 -26.54 -6.38 7.48
CA ALA A 466 -25.40 -5.93 6.70
C ALA A 466 -24.10 -6.26 7.44
N PHE A 467 -23.09 -6.76 6.72
CA PHE A 467 -21.77 -7.10 7.25
C PHE A 467 -21.71 -8.28 8.23
N MET A 468 -22.84 -8.93 8.52
CA MET A 468 -22.86 -10.21 9.21
C MET A 468 -22.40 -11.32 8.28
N ASP A 469 -21.91 -12.42 8.85
CA ASP A 469 -21.64 -13.65 8.10
C ASP A 469 -22.86 -14.00 7.22
N PHE A 470 -22.58 -14.36 5.96
CA PHE A 470 -23.58 -14.53 4.92
C PHE A 470 -24.79 -15.36 5.41
N PRO A 471 -25.94 -14.72 5.68
CA PRO A 471 -26.98 -15.31 6.52
C PRO A 471 -27.71 -16.46 5.82
N TRP A 472 -27.67 -16.50 4.49
CA TRP A 472 -28.30 -17.55 3.67
C TRP A 472 -27.44 -18.80 3.47
N GLU A 473 -26.33 -18.91 4.21
CA GLU A 473 -25.51 -20.11 4.18
C GLU A 473 -26.22 -21.28 4.86
N ASN A 474 -26.93 -21.02 5.96
CA ASN A 474 -27.52 -22.07 6.79
C ASN A 474 -29.04 -22.19 6.68
N PHE A 475 -29.76 -21.11 6.36
CA PHE A 475 -31.23 -21.10 6.27
C PHE A 475 -31.72 -20.19 5.13
N PRO A 476 -32.94 -20.39 4.60
CA PRO A 476 -33.57 -19.44 3.68
C PRO A 476 -33.91 -18.11 4.38
N PRO A 477 -34.08 -17.01 3.63
CA PRO A 477 -34.48 -15.72 4.19
C PRO A 477 -35.85 -15.71 4.84
N ARG A 478 -35.96 -14.99 5.95
CA ARG A 478 -37.22 -14.84 6.69
C ARG A 478 -38.27 -14.13 5.82
N PRO A 479 -39.54 -14.58 5.83
CA PRO A 479 -40.61 -13.93 5.11
C PRO A 479 -40.79 -12.50 5.59
N ILE A 480 -41.30 -11.67 4.70
CA ILE A 480 -41.52 -10.25 4.98
C ILE A 480 -42.75 -10.15 5.89
N VAL A 481 -42.55 -9.68 7.12
CA VAL A 481 -43.64 -9.37 8.05
C VAL A 481 -44.13 -7.95 7.77
N ASN A 482 -45.43 -7.78 7.49
CA ASN A 482 -46.02 -6.45 7.36
C ASN A 482 -45.86 -5.67 8.68
N PRO A 483 -45.60 -4.35 8.65
CA PRO A 483 -45.43 -3.54 9.86
C PRO A 483 -46.62 -3.58 10.83
N GLN A 484 -47.79 -4.06 10.37
CA GLN A 484 -49.04 -4.14 11.11
C GLN A 484 -49.28 -5.51 11.78
N GLY A 485 -48.29 -6.42 11.79
CA GLY A 485 -48.35 -7.67 12.55
C GLY A 485 -49.34 -8.74 12.04
N ASN A 486 -50.11 -8.45 10.98
CA ASN A 486 -51.00 -9.45 10.38
C ASN A 486 -50.23 -10.37 9.43
N ALA A 487 -50.40 -11.68 9.63
CA ALA A 487 -49.72 -12.80 8.97
C ALA A 487 -50.05 -12.92 7.47
N GLY A 488 -49.52 -12.01 6.66
CA GLY A 488 -49.29 -12.28 5.24
C GLY A 488 -47.87 -12.78 5.06
N HIS A 489 -47.67 -14.10 4.99
CA HIS A 489 -46.38 -14.69 4.61
C HIS A 489 -46.06 -14.29 3.16
N LYS A 490 -45.27 -13.23 2.96
CA LYS A 490 -44.68 -12.94 1.64
C LYS A 490 -43.27 -13.51 1.61
N ASN A 491 -43.12 -14.62 0.88
CA ASN A 491 -41.81 -15.22 0.62
C ASN A 491 -40.90 -14.19 -0.06
N VAL A 492 -39.63 -14.20 0.33
CA VAL A 492 -38.64 -13.35 -0.31
C VAL A 492 -38.34 -13.92 -1.70
N PRO A 493 -38.52 -13.15 -2.78
CA PRO A 493 -38.32 -13.63 -4.14
C PRO A 493 -36.87 -14.06 -4.38
N SER A 494 -36.71 -15.17 -5.09
CA SER A 494 -35.43 -15.63 -5.65
C SER A 494 -35.38 -15.27 -7.14
N ALA A 495 -34.24 -14.82 -7.64
CA ALA A 495 -34.01 -14.47 -9.04
C ALA A 495 -33.47 -15.63 -9.89
N VAL A 496 -32.99 -16.71 -9.26
CA VAL A 496 -32.38 -17.83 -9.99
C VAL A 496 -33.15 -19.14 -9.82
N THR A 497 -33.09 -19.97 -10.85
CA THR A 497 -33.50 -21.38 -10.81
C THR A 497 -32.24 -22.23 -10.68
N TRP A 498 -32.09 -22.85 -9.51
CA TRP A 498 -30.97 -23.74 -9.19
C TRP A 498 -31.17 -25.13 -9.79
N SER A 499 -30.09 -25.78 -10.24
CA SER A 499 -30.12 -27.16 -10.74
C SER A 499 -30.46 -28.20 -9.65
N GLU A 500 -30.21 -27.86 -8.38
CA GLU A 500 -30.56 -28.66 -7.20
C GLU A 500 -31.12 -27.78 -6.08
N SER A 501 -31.97 -28.35 -5.21
CA SER A 501 -32.49 -27.61 -4.04
C SER A 501 -31.36 -27.24 -3.08
N ARG A 502 -31.27 -25.96 -2.74
CA ARG A 502 -30.25 -25.41 -1.83
C ARG A 502 -30.47 -25.78 -0.37
N PHE A 503 -31.73 -25.97 0.02
CA PHE A 503 -32.10 -26.23 1.41
C PHE A 503 -32.78 -27.60 1.53
N LEU A 504 -32.51 -28.29 2.63
CA LEU A 504 -33.22 -29.49 3.05
C LEU A 504 -34.70 -29.15 3.34
N GLU A 505 -35.59 -30.12 3.23
CA GLU A 505 -37.02 -29.95 3.59
C GLU A 505 -37.20 -29.61 5.07
N VAL A 506 -38.31 -28.97 5.40
CA VAL A 506 -38.66 -28.62 6.79
C VAL A 506 -39.03 -29.90 7.54
N SER A 507 -38.48 -30.09 8.74
CA SER A 507 -38.82 -31.21 9.62
C SER A 507 -38.79 -30.79 11.09
N PRO A 508 -39.34 -31.59 12.02
CA PRO A 508 -39.27 -31.30 13.46
C PRO A 508 -37.85 -31.08 14.00
N ASP A 509 -36.85 -31.73 13.39
CA ASP A 509 -35.43 -31.59 13.77
C ASP A 509 -34.72 -30.45 13.03
N MET A 510 -35.32 -29.93 11.96
CA MET A 510 -34.77 -28.91 11.06
C MET A 510 -35.84 -27.84 10.78
N PRO A 511 -36.01 -26.86 11.69
CA PRO A 511 -37.05 -25.84 11.57
C PRO A 511 -36.84 -24.95 10.34
N GLU A 512 -37.91 -24.25 9.92
CA GLU A 512 -37.86 -23.45 8.70
C GLU A 512 -36.84 -22.30 8.75
N PHE A 513 -36.68 -21.69 9.93
CA PHE A 513 -35.79 -20.56 10.22
C PHE A 513 -34.97 -20.84 11.51
N PRO A 514 -33.82 -20.16 11.71
CA PRO A 514 -33.10 -20.24 12.99
C PRO A 514 -33.94 -19.60 14.12
N ASP A 515 -33.50 -19.75 15.37
CA ASP A 515 -34.09 -19.02 16.50
C ASP A 515 -33.98 -17.49 16.29
N GLU A 516 -34.81 -16.69 16.96
CA GLU A 516 -34.84 -15.21 16.84
C GLU A 516 -33.49 -14.57 17.19
N SER A 517 -32.66 -15.26 17.97
CA SER A 517 -31.27 -14.88 18.30
C SER A 517 -30.33 -14.85 17.09
N GLY A 518 -30.73 -15.45 15.96
CA GLY A 518 -29.93 -15.51 14.73
C GLY A 518 -28.78 -16.52 14.75
N VAL A 519 -28.57 -17.22 15.87
CA VAL A 519 -27.53 -18.24 16.04
C VAL A 519 -28.19 -19.63 16.04
N ALA A 520 -27.82 -20.48 15.09
CA ALA A 520 -28.24 -21.87 15.04
C ALA A 520 -27.03 -22.79 14.96
N ASP A 521 -27.02 -23.82 15.80
CA ASP A 521 -26.06 -24.93 15.81
C ASP A 521 -26.32 -25.94 14.67
N ARG A 522 -27.46 -25.80 13.98
CA ARG A 522 -27.92 -26.65 12.87
C ARG A 522 -28.01 -25.84 11.57
N SER A 523 -27.85 -26.51 10.43
CA SER A 523 -27.87 -25.89 9.10
C SER A 523 -28.75 -26.67 8.14
N ARG A 524 -29.73 -25.99 7.50
CA ARG A 524 -30.55 -26.56 6.40
C ARG A 524 -29.79 -26.59 5.07
N LYS A 525 -28.52 -26.19 5.05
CA LYS A 525 -27.66 -26.26 3.87
C LYS A 525 -27.55 -27.70 3.40
N ARG A 526 -28.01 -27.98 2.19
CA ARG A 526 -27.79 -29.26 1.54
C ARG A 526 -26.41 -29.25 0.91
N TRP A 527 -25.50 -30.15 1.31
CA TRP A 527 -24.22 -30.37 0.62
C TRP A 527 -24.45 -31.02 -0.74
N ILE A 528 -24.01 -30.35 -1.81
CA ILE A 528 -24.21 -30.78 -3.20
C ILE A 528 -23.01 -31.62 -3.66
N LYS A 529 -23.27 -32.72 -4.35
CA LYS A 529 -22.24 -33.69 -4.78
C LYS A 529 -21.38 -33.17 -5.95
N ASP A 530 -21.99 -32.41 -6.86
CA ASP A 530 -21.33 -31.78 -8.01
C ASP A 530 -21.15 -30.28 -7.76
N PHE A 531 -20.10 -29.92 -7.04
CA PHE A 531 -19.87 -28.56 -6.56
C PHE A 531 -19.04 -27.69 -7.54
N PRO A 532 -19.44 -26.42 -7.79
CA PRO A 532 -20.73 -25.78 -7.47
C PRO A 532 -21.86 -26.19 -8.44
N PRO A 533 -23.15 -26.09 -8.03
CA PRO A 533 -24.31 -26.36 -8.89
C PRO A 533 -24.39 -25.38 -10.09
N CYS A 534 -25.34 -25.58 -11.02
CA CYS A 534 -25.67 -24.61 -12.07
C CYS A 534 -26.88 -23.75 -11.66
N ALA A 535 -26.92 -22.48 -12.07
CA ALA A 535 -28.08 -21.61 -11.87
C ALA A 535 -28.37 -20.78 -13.11
N SER A 536 -29.65 -20.73 -13.48
CA SER A 536 -30.16 -19.91 -14.58
C SER A 536 -31.01 -18.77 -14.01
N TRP A 537 -31.06 -17.64 -14.72
CA TRP A 537 -32.00 -16.58 -14.37
C TRP A 537 -33.44 -17.04 -14.57
N LYS A 538 -34.34 -16.63 -13.67
CA LYS A 538 -35.78 -16.80 -13.89
C LYS A 538 -36.23 -15.93 -15.06
N ASN A 539 -37.26 -16.40 -15.76
CA ASN A 539 -37.95 -15.62 -16.77
C ASN A 539 -39.45 -15.56 -16.42
N PRO A 540 -40.00 -14.38 -16.07
CA PRO A 540 -39.33 -13.08 -15.96
C PRO A 540 -38.47 -12.96 -14.68
N LEU A 541 -37.47 -12.07 -14.71
CA LEU A 541 -36.73 -11.64 -13.52
C LEU A 541 -37.58 -10.68 -12.67
N PRO A 542 -37.42 -10.67 -11.34
CA PRO A 542 -38.14 -9.75 -10.44
C PRO A 542 -37.53 -8.34 -10.50
N TRP A 543 -37.72 -7.64 -11.62
CA TRP A 543 -37.21 -6.27 -11.80
C TRP A 543 -37.96 -5.25 -10.94
N VAL A 544 -37.23 -4.31 -10.37
CA VAL A 544 -37.73 -3.10 -9.70
C VAL A 544 -36.95 -1.88 -10.18
N ASP A 545 -37.60 -0.72 -10.25
CA ASP A 545 -36.94 0.54 -10.57
C ASP A 545 -36.64 1.33 -9.28
N HIS A 546 -35.42 1.84 -9.17
CA HIS A 546 -35.03 2.81 -8.15
C HIS A 546 -34.22 3.94 -8.79
N GLU A 547 -34.65 5.19 -8.59
CA GLU A 547 -34.00 6.36 -9.20
C GLU A 547 -33.83 6.22 -10.73
N GLY A 548 -34.79 5.59 -11.41
CA GLY A 548 -34.75 5.35 -12.86
C GLY A 548 -33.80 4.23 -13.30
N LEU A 549 -33.19 3.50 -12.37
CA LEU A 549 -32.34 2.35 -12.64
C LEU A 549 -33.07 1.05 -12.31
N ALA A 550 -32.97 0.06 -13.20
CA ALA A 550 -33.48 -1.28 -12.94
C ALA A 550 -32.54 -2.07 -12.01
N PHE A 551 -33.15 -2.77 -11.05
CA PHE A 551 -32.50 -3.66 -10.10
C PHE A 551 -33.25 -4.99 -10.02
N ILE A 552 -32.52 -6.05 -9.69
CA ILE A 552 -33.11 -7.37 -9.43
C ILE A 552 -33.53 -7.42 -7.96
N ASP A 553 -34.82 -7.46 -7.70
CA ASP A 553 -35.39 -7.51 -6.35
C ASP A 553 -35.46 -8.94 -5.83
N ALA A 554 -34.32 -9.52 -5.46
CA ALA A 554 -34.23 -10.89 -4.96
C ALA A 554 -33.13 -11.09 -3.91
N TRP A 555 -33.30 -12.10 -3.06
CA TRP A 555 -32.35 -12.38 -1.97
C TRP A 555 -31.05 -13.03 -2.41
N ASP A 556 -31.05 -13.65 -3.59
CA ASP A 556 -29.91 -14.35 -4.21
C ASP A 556 -29.37 -13.58 -5.42
N SER A 557 -29.61 -12.27 -5.48
CA SER A 557 -29.04 -11.38 -6.49
C SER A 557 -28.22 -10.27 -5.84
N TYR A 558 -27.02 -10.07 -6.35
CA TYR A 558 -26.06 -9.10 -5.84
C TYR A 558 -25.30 -8.44 -6.98
N GLU A 559 -24.69 -7.31 -6.65
CA GLU A 559 -23.81 -6.56 -7.53
C GLU A 559 -22.44 -6.38 -6.91
N TRP A 560 -21.39 -6.49 -7.73
CA TRP A 560 -20.03 -6.19 -7.28
C TRP A 560 -19.86 -4.72 -6.96
N CYS A 561 -19.22 -4.47 -5.82
CA CYS A 561 -18.78 -3.13 -5.42
C CYS A 561 -17.32 -2.88 -5.82
N GLN A 562 -16.91 -1.61 -5.79
CA GLN A 562 -15.53 -1.21 -6.03
C GLN A 562 -14.58 -1.75 -4.98
N GLU A 563 -15.02 -1.89 -3.74
CA GLU A 563 -14.29 -2.52 -2.66
C GLU A 563 -14.04 -4.00 -3.01
N LYS A 564 -12.76 -4.42 -2.99
CA LYS A 564 -12.36 -5.74 -3.47
C LYS A 564 -13.06 -6.84 -2.68
N GLY A 565 -13.79 -7.69 -3.40
CA GLY A 565 -14.51 -8.81 -2.80
C GLY A 565 -15.81 -8.40 -2.10
N VAL A 566 -16.24 -7.14 -2.15
CA VAL A 566 -17.51 -6.73 -1.55
C VAL A 566 -18.62 -6.81 -2.59
N ILE A 567 -19.77 -7.34 -2.19
CA ILE A 567 -21.00 -7.29 -2.97
C ILE A 567 -22.09 -6.56 -2.18
N SER A 568 -23.02 -5.94 -2.91
CA SER A 568 -24.20 -5.33 -2.34
C SER A 568 -25.47 -5.87 -2.98
N GLY A 569 -26.44 -6.23 -2.15
CA GLY A 569 -27.79 -6.60 -2.53
C GLY A 569 -28.82 -5.92 -1.63
N ARG A 570 -30.10 -6.15 -1.93
CA ARG A 570 -31.21 -5.58 -1.17
C ARG A 570 -31.41 -6.25 0.20
N PHE A 571 -31.01 -7.53 0.31
CA PHE A 571 -31.21 -8.35 1.51
C PHE A 571 -29.91 -8.63 2.29
N TRP A 572 -28.75 -8.51 1.64
CA TRP A 572 -27.46 -8.70 2.30
C TRP A 572 -26.37 -7.94 1.55
N GLU A 573 -25.33 -7.57 2.28
CA GLU A 573 -24.07 -7.02 1.77
C GLU A 573 -22.91 -7.49 2.65
N GLY A 574 -21.75 -7.69 2.04
CA GLY A 574 -20.56 -8.13 2.75
C GLY A 574 -19.48 -8.67 1.83
N GLU A 575 -18.44 -9.23 2.45
CA GLU A 575 -17.27 -9.76 1.74
C GLU A 575 -17.51 -11.17 1.22
N ILE A 576 -16.98 -11.42 0.03
CA ILE A 576 -16.90 -12.72 -0.64
C ILE A 576 -15.54 -12.81 -1.37
N GLY A 577 -15.01 -14.02 -1.57
CA GLY A 577 -13.72 -14.19 -2.23
C GLY A 577 -13.68 -13.52 -3.62
N SER A 578 -12.68 -12.67 -3.89
CA SER A 578 -12.61 -11.85 -5.12
C SER A 578 -12.43 -12.65 -6.41
N GLU A 579 -11.78 -13.82 -6.31
CA GLU A 579 -11.63 -14.79 -7.40
C GLU A 579 -12.78 -15.78 -7.45
N SER A 580 -13.66 -15.76 -6.44
CA SER A 580 -14.77 -16.67 -6.36
C SER A 580 -16.05 -16.00 -6.84
N TRP A 581 -16.85 -16.73 -7.59
CA TRP A 581 -18.25 -16.52 -7.86
C TRP A 581 -19.05 -16.94 -6.63
N GLY A 582 -18.46 -16.79 -5.43
CA GLY A 582 -18.90 -17.38 -4.18
C GLY A 582 -19.00 -18.88 -4.24
N ALA A 583 -18.06 -19.59 -3.61
CA ALA A 583 -17.98 -21.05 -3.66
C ALA A 583 -19.34 -21.76 -3.46
N TYR A 584 -20.24 -21.28 -2.60
CA TYR A 584 -21.62 -21.81 -2.47
C TYR A 584 -22.72 -20.89 -3.02
N LYS A 585 -22.36 -19.66 -3.41
CA LYS A 585 -23.19 -18.49 -3.12
C LYS A 585 -23.68 -17.73 -4.37
N ASN A 586 -23.06 -17.84 -5.54
CA ASN A 586 -23.10 -16.67 -6.45
C ASN A 586 -22.79 -16.94 -7.93
N ILE A 587 -23.41 -17.96 -8.54
CA ILE A 587 -23.31 -18.17 -10.01
C ILE A 587 -23.75 -16.91 -10.79
N LYS A 588 -24.46 -15.98 -10.15
CA LYS A 588 -25.12 -14.84 -10.78
C LYS A 588 -24.88 -13.51 -10.02
N VAL A 589 -23.64 -13.23 -9.62
CA VAL A 589 -23.28 -11.85 -9.21
C VAL A 589 -23.11 -11.01 -10.45
N THR A 590 -23.91 -9.96 -10.53
CA THR A 590 -23.92 -9.03 -11.66
C THR A 590 -23.08 -7.81 -11.33
N PHE A 591 -23.00 -6.87 -12.26
CA PHE A 591 -22.38 -5.58 -11.98
C PHE A 591 -22.90 -4.52 -12.94
N ARG A 592 -22.68 -3.27 -12.53
CA ARG A 592 -22.81 -2.07 -13.37
C ARG A 592 -21.53 -1.27 -13.27
N VAL A 593 -21.36 -0.32 -14.18
CA VAL A 593 -20.18 0.57 -14.19
C VAL A 593 -20.60 2.01 -13.92
N VAL A 594 -19.68 2.78 -13.35
CA VAL A 594 -19.90 4.17 -12.94
C VAL A 594 -18.87 5.07 -13.59
N ILE A 595 -19.34 6.20 -14.10
CA ILE A 595 -18.56 7.37 -14.49
C ILE A 595 -18.78 8.44 -13.41
N ASP A 596 -17.70 8.96 -12.84
CA ASP A 596 -17.77 10.16 -12.02
C ASP A 596 -18.05 11.37 -12.92
N LEU A 597 -19.25 11.94 -12.80
CA LEU A 597 -19.60 13.23 -13.40
C LEU A 597 -19.11 14.30 -12.43
N GLU A 598 -18.56 15.41 -12.92
CA GLU A 598 -18.00 16.43 -12.03
C GLU A 598 -18.98 16.88 -10.94
N GLY A 599 -18.43 17.09 -9.75
CA GLY A 599 -18.99 17.85 -8.65
C GLY A 599 -18.01 18.95 -8.28
#